data_AF-A0AAN9B3W8-F1
#
_entry.id   AF-A0AAN9B3W8-F1
#
_cell.length_a   1.000
_cell.length_b   1.000
_cell.length_c   1.000
_cell.angle_alpha   90.00
_cell.angle_beta   90.00
_cell.angle_gamma   90.00
#
_symmetry.space_group_name_H-M   'P 1'
#
loop_
_entity.id
_entity.type
_entity.pdbx_description
1 polymer ?
#
loop_
_entity_poly.entity_id
_entity_poly.type
_entity_poly.pdbx_seq_one_letter_code
_entity_poly.pdbx_strand_id
1 'polypeptide(L)'
;MIRFSIDDLKLMTLSGRQYFSLADMKIAGLKNVKNLHVEELQTRQVKNAPNYDDLMIESWNQTNITGCLGVQATSGRETDITAQNVYISSLNGSTVLDGLVGMYISTSIPQVNDNLPINHNIINSKICVCRQSGRVFVVPVSKPGMGCATANELVNPCQM
;
A
#
# COMPACT_ATOMS: atom_id res chain seq x y z
N MET A 1 -23.16 -2.37 -39.56
CA MET A 1 -22.72 -1.17 -40.29
C MET A 1 -22.61 -0.04 -39.27
N ILE A 2 -21.39 0.39 -38.94
CA ILE A 2 -21.14 1.45 -37.95
C ILE A 2 -20.91 2.75 -38.75
N ARG A 3 -21.65 3.82 -38.43
CA ARG A 3 -21.46 5.16 -39.00
C ARG A 3 -20.62 6.00 -38.03
N PHE A 4 -19.63 6.73 -38.54
CA PHE A 4 -18.80 7.65 -37.77
C PHE A 4 -19.02 9.09 -38.24
N SER A 5 -19.10 10.03 -37.30
CA SER A 5 -19.11 11.49 -37.53
C SER A 5 -18.01 12.10 -36.66
N ILE A 6 -17.16 12.93 -37.27
CA ILE A 6 -15.80 13.22 -36.77
C ILE A 6 -15.75 14.29 -35.67
N ASP A 7 -16.83 15.04 -35.43
CA ASP A 7 -16.82 16.09 -34.39
C ASP A 7 -17.40 15.63 -33.04
N ASP A 8 -17.96 14.42 -33.00
CA ASP A 8 -18.83 13.98 -31.91
C ASP A 8 -18.85 12.45 -31.85
N LEU A 9 -17.67 11.82 -31.76
CA LEU A 9 -17.54 10.36 -31.80
C LEU A 9 -18.38 9.73 -30.68
N LYS A 10 -19.53 9.19 -31.05
CA LYS A 10 -20.49 8.49 -30.20
C LYS A 10 -20.64 7.08 -30.73
N LEU A 11 -20.16 6.09 -29.97
CA LEU A 11 -20.42 4.69 -30.26
C LEU A 11 -21.75 4.33 -29.62
N MET A 12 -22.71 3.88 -30.44
CA MET A 12 -24.03 3.47 -29.98
C MET A 12 -24.28 2.01 -30.38
N THR A 13 -24.98 1.29 -29.53
CA THR A 13 -25.55 -0.02 -29.85
C THR A 13 -26.70 0.12 -30.85
N LEU A 14 -27.08 -0.98 -31.51
CA LEU A 14 -28.24 -1.00 -32.40
C LEU A 14 -29.56 -0.68 -31.70
N SER A 15 -29.63 -0.86 -30.37
CA SER A 15 -30.79 -0.50 -29.55
C SER A 15 -30.77 0.97 -29.09
N GLY A 16 -29.87 1.80 -29.61
CA GLY A 16 -29.75 3.23 -29.27
C GLY A 16 -29.06 3.53 -27.94
N ARG A 17 -28.55 2.52 -27.22
CA ARG A 17 -27.78 2.73 -25.99
C ARG A 17 -26.37 3.21 -26.33
N GLN A 18 -25.97 4.36 -25.79
CA GLN A 18 -24.60 4.88 -25.90
C GLN A 18 -23.61 3.98 -25.17
N TYR A 19 -22.54 3.60 -25.88
CA TYR A 19 -21.45 2.76 -25.39
C TYR A 19 -20.20 3.58 -25.05
N PHE A 20 -19.95 4.66 -25.79
CA PHE A 20 -18.84 5.59 -25.58
C PHE A 20 -19.15 6.95 -26.21
N SER A 21 -18.66 8.04 -25.62
CA SER A 21 -18.62 9.37 -26.24
C SER A 21 -17.39 10.14 -25.82
N LEU A 22 -16.94 11.08 -26.65
CA LEU A 22 -15.85 12.00 -26.28
C LEU A 22 -16.26 12.99 -25.16
N ALA A 23 -17.56 13.27 -24.99
CA ALA A 23 -18.07 14.16 -23.95
C ALA A 23 -18.19 13.50 -22.56
N ASP A 24 -18.30 12.17 -22.51
CA ASP A 24 -18.34 11.37 -21.29
C ASP A 24 -17.57 10.07 -21.58
N MET A 25 -16.26 10.09 -21.30
CA MET A 25 -15.29 9.01 -21.58
C MET A 25 -15.46 7.80 -20.63
N LYS A 26 -16.70 7.45 -20.32
CA LYS A 26 -17.05 6.26 -19.54
C LYS A 26 -17.40 5.12 -20.48
N ILE A 27 -16.55 4.10 -20.53
CA ILE A 27 -16.85 2.88 -21.28
C ILE A 27 -17.58 1.91 -20.35
N ALA A 28 -18.88 1.72 -20.59
CA ALA A 28 -19.68 0.76 -19.86
C ALA A 28 -19.44 -0.67 -20.39
N GLY A 29 -18.81 -1.52 -19.58
CA GLY A 29 -18.73 -2.96 -19.87
C GLY A 29 -17.59 -3.35 -20.80
N LEU A 30 -16.36 -2.95 -20.46
CA LEU A 30 -15.14 -3.53 -21.03
C LEU A 30 -15.11 -5.04 -20.71
N LYS A 31 -15.28 -5.88 -21.74
CA LYS A 31 -15.14 -7.33 -21.65
C LYS A 31 -13.98 -7.76 -22.54
N ASN A 32 -13.16 -8.69 -22.07
CA ASN A 32 -12.03 -9.29 -22.81
C ASN A 32 -10.93 -8.31 -23.25
N VAL A 33 -10.73 -7.22 -22.51
CA VAL A 33 -9.63 -6.30 -22.73
C VAL A 33 -8.37 -6.89 -22.08
N LYS A 34 -7.30 -7.03 -22.88
CA LYS A 34 -6.02 -7.59 -22.43
C LYS A 34 -5.04 -6.51 -21.94
N ASN A 35 -5.13 -5.31 -22.50
CA ASN A 35 -4.34 -4.15 -22.12
C ASN A 35 -5.26 -2.92 -22.20
N LEU A 36 -5.27 -2.11 -21.15
CA LEU A 36 -6.08 -0.90 -21.06
C LEU A 36 -5.15 0.28 -20.78
N HIS A 37 -5.00 1.15 -21.77
CA HIS A 37 -4.24 2.39 -21.66
C HIS A 37 -5.21 3.58 -21.56
N VAL A 38 -5.28 4.20 -20.38
CA VAL A 38 -6.19 5.31 -20.07
C VAL A 38 -5.52 6.26 -19.07
N GLU A 39 -5.90 7.55 -19.11
CA GLU A 39 -5.42 8.55 -18.15
C GLU A 39 -6.08 8.39 -16.77
N GLU A 40 -7.38 8.11 -16.74
CA GLU A 40 -8.16 7.90 -15.52
C GLU A 40 -9.09 6.69 -15.69
N LEU A 41 -9.15 5.83 -14.67
CA LEU A 41 -10.04 4.68 -14.62
C LEU A 41 -10.88 4.70 -13.33
N GLN A 42 -12.19 4.88 -13.49
CA GLN A 42 -13.14 4.71 -12.38
C GLN A 42 -13.89 3.39 -12.54
N THR A 43 -13.62 2.44 -11.65
CA THR A 43 -14.29 1.12 -11.64
C THR A 43 -14.49 0.62 -10.21
N ARG A 44 -15.42 -0.32 -10.04
CA ARG A 44 -15.62 -1.03 -8.76
C ARG A 44 -14.60 -2.15 -8.54
N GLN A 45 -14.09 -2.72 -9.63
CA GLN A 45 -13.16 -3.84 -9.58
C GLN A 45 -12.25 -3.81 -10.82
N VAL A 46 -10.96 -4.10 -10.60
CA VAL A 46 -10.00 -4.46 -11.64
C VAL A 46 -9.59 -5.90 -11.39
N LYS A 47 -9.60 -6.73 -12.43
CA LYS A 47 -9.15 -8.13 -12.37
C LYS A 47 -8.45 -8.51 -13.67
N ASN A 48 -7.57 -9.51 -13.59
CA ASN A 48 -6.98 -10.15 -14.75
C ASN A 48 -8.05 -10.75 -15.68
N ALA A 49 -7.74 -10.79 -16.98
CA ALA A 49 -8.56 -11.52 -17.94
C ALA A 49 -8.45 -13.03 -17.70
N PRO A 50 -9.48 -13.83 -18.06
CA PRO A 50 -9.37 -15.28 -18.01
C PRO A 50 -8.14 -15.77 -18.80
N ASN A 51 -7.38 -16.71 -18.22
CA ASN A 51 -6.13 -17.27 -18.75
C ASN A 51 -4.89 -16.35 -18.69
N TYR A 52 -4.92 -15.31 -17.86
CA TYR A 52 -3.73 -14.54 -17.51
C TYR A 52 -3.43 -14.75 -16.04
N ASP A 53 -2.18 -15.04 -15.70
CA ASP A 53 -1.81 -15.34 -14.32
C ASP A 53 -1.76 -14.07 -13.45
N ASP A 54 -1.32 -12.95 -14.04
CA ASP A 54 -1.04 -11.72 -13.30
C ASP A 54 -1.90 -10.52 -13.75
N LEU A 55 -2.14 -9.59 -12.81
CA LEU A 55 -2.66 -8.25 -13.07
C LEU A 55 -1.54 -7.23 -12.88
N MET A 56 -1.10 -6.60 -13.96
CA MET A 56 -0.09 -5.54 -13.93
C MET A 56 -0.75 -4.17 -14.07
N ILE A 57 -0.42 -3.26 -13.15
CA ILE A 57 -0.83 -1.84 -13.21
C ILE A 57 0.45 -1.01 -13.33
N GLU A 58 0.65 -0.37 -14.47
CA GLU A 58 1.82 0.46 -14.75
C GLU A 58 1.40 1.91 -15.06
N SER A 59 2.25 2.85 -14.68
CA SER A 59 2.12 4.27 -15.02
C SER A 59 3.50 4.85 -15.26
N TRP A 60 3.61 5.76 -16.24
CA TRP A 60 4.88 6.43 -16.54
C TRP A 60 5.32 7.41 -15.46
N ASN A 61 4.38 7.98 -14.71
CA ASN A 61 4.68 9.02 -13.71
C ASN A 61 4.19 8.62 -12.31
N GLN A 62 2.90 8.34 -12.17
CA GLN A 62 2.30 8.04 -10.87
C GLN A 62 1.07 7.13 -11.02
N THR A 63 0.96 6.16 -10.13
CA THR A 63 -0.26 5.37 -9.91
C THR A 63 -0.85 5.77 -8.57
N ASN A 64 -2.11 6.23 -8.56
CA ASN A 64 -2.84 6.53 -7.33
C ASN A 64 -4.09 5.65 -7.26
N ILE A 65 -4.18 4.80 -6.23
CA ILE A 65 -5.35 3.94 -5.98
C ILE A 65 -6.05 4.49 -4.74
N THR A 66 -7.26 4.99 -4.91
CA THR A 66 -8.08 5.53 -3.83
C THR A 66 -9.43 4.82 -3.77
N GLY A 67 -10.01 4.75 -2.57
CA GLY A 67 -11.33 4.15 -2.37
C GLY A 67 -12.07 4.88 -1.25
N CYS A 68 -13.38 5.09 -1.42
CA CYS A 68 -14.22 5.80 -0.46
C CYS A 68 -14.23 5.12 0.93
N LEU A 69 -14.08 3.79 0.96
CA LEU A 69 -14.00 2.98 2.18
C LEU A 69 -12.59 2.41 2.42
N GLY A 70 -11.58 2.95 1.72
CA GLY A 70 -10.23 2.39 1.66
C GLY A 70 -10.01 1.47 0.46
N VAL A 71 -8.80 0.92 0.40
CA VAL A 71 -8.34 0.03 -0.67
C VAL A 71 -7.91 -1.28 -0.03
N GLN A 72 -8.44 -2.40 -0.53
CA GLN A 72 -8.01 -3.73 -0.14
C GLN A 72 -7.31 -4.40 -1.33
N ALA A 73 -6.03 -4.72 -1.17
CA ALA A 73 -5.27 -5.53 -2.12
C ALA A 73 -5.08 -6.93 -1.52
N THR A 74 -5.46 -7.97 -2.26
CA THR A 74 -5.28 -9.36 -1.85
C THR A 74 -4.65 -10.14 -3.00
N SER A 75 -3.70 -11.01 -2.67
CA SER A 75 -3.10 -11.95 -3.60
C SER A 75 -3.17 -13.35 -3.03
N GLY A 76 -3.44 -14.33 -3.89
CA GLY A 76 -3.43 -15.75 -3.52
C GLY A 76 -2.02 -16.34 -3.47
N ARG A 77 -1.00 -15.61 -3.91
CA ARG A 77 0.38 -16.09 -3.98
C ARG A 77 1.38 -15.01 -3.57
N GLU A 78 1.53 -13.96 -4.35
CA GLU A 78 2.56 -12.93 -4.18
C GLU A 78 2.04 -11.56 -4.59
N THR A 79 2.54 -10.52 -3.91
CA THR A 79 2.29 -9.11 -4.25
C THR A 79 3.63 -8.40 -4.25
N ASP A 80 4.08 -7.99 -5.43
CA ASP A 80 5.35 -7.28 -5.58
C ASP A 80 5.14 -5.77 -5.72
N ILE A 81 5.90 -5.01 -4.94
CA ILE A 81 5.95 -3.53 -5.05
C ILE A 81 7.37 -3.15 -5.43
N THR A 82 7.54 -2.66 -6.65
CA THR A 82 8.83 -2.18 -7.15
C THR A 82 8.79 -0.66 -7.29
N ALA A 83 9.57 0.03 -6.46
CA ALA A 83 9.70 1.49 -6.50
C ALA A 83 11.08 1.92 -5.98
N GLN A 84 11.52 3.14 -6.33
CA GLN A 84 12.76 3.71 -5.77
C GLN A 84 12.65 3.89 -4.25
N ASN A 85 11.49 4.29 -3.76
CA ASN A 85 11.16 4.41 -2.35
C ASN A 85 9.75 3.90 -2.10
N VAL A 86 9.55 3.16 -1.02
CA VAL A 86 8.23 2.70 -0.55
C VAL A 86 7.95 3.33 0.81
N TYR A 87 6.88 4.11 0.91
CA TYR A 87 6.44 4.72 2.17
C TYR A 87 5.13 4.06 2.61
N ILE A 88 5.13 3.50 3.82
CA ILE A 88 3.93 2.97 4.46
C ILE A 88 3.62 3.87 5.66
N SER A 89 2.53 4.61 5.59
CA SER A 89 2.13 5.56 6.64
C SER A 89 0.64 5.48 6.90
N SER A 90 0.25 5.71 8.15
CA SER A 90 -1.14 5.86 8.57
C SER A 90 -1.35 7.26 9.14
N LEU A 91 -2.36 7.97 8.66
CA LEU A 91 -2.69 9.34 9.11
C LEU A 91 -3.35 9.33 10.51
N ASN A 92 -4.29 8.42 10.74
CA ASN A 92 -5.13 8.38 11.95
C ASN A 92 -5.32 6.94 12.46
N GLY A 93 -4.23 6.18 12.60
CA GLY A 93 -4.32 4.76 12.97
C GLY A 93 -2.97 4.09 13.10
N SER A 94 -2.95 2.77 13.01
CA SER A 94 -1.72 1.97 13.05
C SER A 94 -1.44 1.29 11.72
N THR A 95 -0.15 1.08 11.44
CA THR A 95 0.31 0.18 10.39
C THR A 95 0.65 -1.14 11.05
N VAL A 96 -0.01 -2.22 10.63
CA VAL A 96 0.24 -3.58 11.13
C VAL A 96 0.87 -4.39 10.01
N LEU A 97 2.05 -4.95 10.29
CA LEU A 97 2.70 -5.95 9.45
C LEU A 97 2.63 -7.27 10.22
N ASP A 98 1.82 -8.20 9.75
CA ASP A 98 1.59 -9.49 10.40
C ASP A 98 1.91 -10.62 9.42
N GLY A 99 2.80 -11.53 9.85
CA GLY A 99 3.25 -12.65 9.05
C GLY A 99 3.00 -13.95 9.81
N LEU A 100 2.14 -14.82 9.26
CA LEU A 100 1.66 -16.04 9.92
C LEU A 100 2.79 -16.93 10.48
N VAL A 101 3.91 -17.05 9.74
CA VAL A 101 5.08 -17.87 10.13
C VAL A 101 6.30 -16.99 10.44
N GLY A 102 6.22 -15.69 10.19
CA GLY A 102 7.31 -14.73 10.33
C GLY A 102 7.41 -13.80 9.12
N MET A 103 8.31 -12.82 9.23
CA MET A 103 8.61 -11.86 8.17
C MET A 103 10.10 -11.90 7.85
N TYR A 104 10.43 -11.98 6.57
CA TYR A 104 11.81 -11.80 6.11
C TYR A 104 12.03 -10.34 5.76
N ILE A 105 13.07 -9.75 6.34
CA ILE A 105 13.51 -8.39 6.06
C ILE A 105 14.96 -8.48 5.61
N SER A 106 15.27 -7.93 4.44
CA SER A 106 16.63 -7.97 3.88
C SER A 106 17.64 -7.33 4.84
N THR A 107 18.84 -7.92 4.92
CA THR A 107 19.98 -7.36 5.66
C THR A 107 20.53 -6.07 5.05
N SER A 108 20.08 -5.72 3.84
CA SER A 108 20.44 -4.47 3.14
C SER A 108 19.73 -3.23 3.69
N ILE A 109 18.73 -3.39 4.57
CA ILE A 109 18.15 -2.23 5.26
C ILE A 109 19.23 -1.64 6.17
N PRO A 110 19.45 -0.31 6.15
CA PRO A 110 20.41 0.33 7.03
C PRO A 110 20.16 -0.08 8.48
N GLN A 111 21.06 -0.90 9.01
CA GLN A 111 21.03 -1.25 10.41
C GLN A 111 21.60 -0.07 11.18
N VAL A 112 20.86 0.41 12.18
CA VAL A 112 21.42 1.36 13.13
C VAL A 112 22.50 0.61 13.90
N ASN A 113 23.74 0.84 13.47
CA ASN A 113 24.96 0.28 14.04
C ASN A 113 25.28 1.05 15.32
N ASP A 114 25.51 0.33 16.42
CA ASP A 114 25.90 0.83 17.74
C ASP A 114 27.18 1.71 17.74
N ASN A 115 27.92 1.75 16.64
CA ASN A 115 29.20 2.48 16.49
C ASN A 115 29.07 3.88 15.86
N LEU A 116 27.88 4.34 15.49
CA LEU A 116 27.69 5.71 14.99
C LEU A 116 27.35 6.67 16.15
N PRO A 117 27.94 7.89 16.20
CA PRO A 117 27.59 8.88 17.21
C PRO A 117 26.10 9.18 17.16
N ILE A 118 25.43 9.10 18.31
CA ILE A 118 24.01 9.38 18.42
C ILE A 118 23.76 10.83 18.02
N ASN A 119 22.99 11.02 16.96
CA ASN A 119 22.43 12.32 16.66
C ASN A 119 21.33 12.63 17.69
N HIS A 120 21.64 13.45 18.70
CA HIS A 120 20.72 13.84 19.77
C HIS A 120 19.45 14.58 19.28
N ASN A 121 19.40 14.99 18.01
CA ASN A 121 18.20 15.57 17.39
C ASN A 121 17.24 14.51 16.81
N ILE A 122 17.64 13.23 16.74
CA ILE A 122 16.80 12.11 16.32
C ILE A 122 16.41 11.33 17.57
N ILE A 123 15.20 11.57 18.07
CA ILE A 123 14.65 10.88 19.25
C ILE A 123 14.27 9.46 18.84
N ASN A 124 15.24 8.54 18.85
CA ASN A 124 14.95 7.13 18.65
C ASN A 124 14.28 6.55 19.90
N SER A 125 13.15 5.89 19.74
CA SER A 125 12.42 5.24 20.82
C SER A 125 12.11 3.79 20.47
N LYS A 126 12.14 2.90 21.47
CA LYS A 126 11.73 1.50 21.34
C LYS A 126 10.36 1.32 22.00
N ILE A 127 9.47 0.60 21.33
CA ILE A 127 8.18 0.20 21.89
C ILE A 127 8.33 -1.18 22.50
N CYS A 128 7.88 -1.34 23.74
CA CYS A 128 8.05 -2.55 24.53
C CYS A 128 6.69 -3.06 24.99
N VAL A 129 6.51 -4.37 24.96
CA VAL A 129 5.26 -5.04 25.35
C VAL A 129 5.55 -5.99 26.51
N CYS A 130 4.82 -5.83 27.60
CA CYS A 130 4.91 -6.70 28.76
C CYS A 130 4.27 -8.05 28.46
N ARG A 131 5.07 -9.13 28.58
CA ARG A 131 4.65 -10.48 28.18
C ARG A 131 3.39 -10.98 28.90
N GLN A 132 3.21 -10.64 30.17
CA GLN A 132 2.10 -11.15 31.00
C GLN A 132 0.87 -10.24 30.97
N SER A 133 1.07 -8.93 31.03
CA SER A 133 -0.03 -7.96 31.10
C SER A 133 -0.45 -7.39 29.74
N GLY A 134 0.34 -7.62 28.68
CA GLY A 134 0.15 -6.99 27.37
C GLY A 134 0.37 -5.47 27.37
N ARG A 135 0.76 -4.89 28.51
CA ARG A 135 0.95 -3.45 28.68
C ARG A 135 2.08 -2.95 27.77
N VAL A 136 1.82 -1.84 27.09
CA VAL A 136 2.78 -1.22 26.16
C VAL A 136 3.42 -0.01 26.82
N PHE A 137 4.73 0.13 26.69
CA PHE A 137 5.48 1.30 27.16
C PHE A 137 6.58 1.68 26.18
N VAL A 138 7.03 2.94 26.25
CA VAL A 138 8.03 3.51 25.35
C VAL A 138 9.33 3.75 26.09
N VAL A 139 10.45 3.32 25.51
CA VAL A 139 11.80 3.54 26.05
C VAL A 139 12.55 4.50 25.13
N PRO A 140 12.89 5.72 25.60
CA PRO A 140 13.75 6.62 24.84
C PRO A 140 15.18 6.06 24.76
N VAL A 141 15.75 6.04 23.56
CA VAL A 141 17.10 5.52 23.30
C VAL A 141 18.08 6.69 23.20
N SER A 142 18.63 7.10 24.34
CA SER A 142 19.68 8.13 24.45
C SER A 142 21.12 7.59 24.45
N LYS A 143 21.34 6.27 24.54
CA LYS A 143 22.65 5.60 24.45
C LYS A 143 22.51 4.18 23.84
N PRO A 144 23.55 3.64 23.19
CA PRO A 144 23.53 2.27 22.67
C PRO A 144 23.34 1.26 23.79
N GLY A 145 22.75 0.10 23.48
CA GLY A 145 22.41 -0.93 24.47
C GLY A 145 21.14 -0.67 25.29
N MET A 146 20.47 0.48 25.12
CA MET A 146 19.16 0.69 25.74
C MET A 146 18.01 0.02 24.98
N GLY A 147 17.08 -0.56 25.73
CA GLY A 147 15.89 -1.23 25.21
C GLY A 147 14.92 -1.61 26.32
N CYS A 148 14.01 -2.53 26.03
CA CYS A 148 12.95 -2.93 26.94
C CYS A 148 13.46 -3.50 28.27
N ALA A 149 14.62 -4.16 28.25
CA ALA A 149 15.26 -4.71 29.44
C ALA A 149 15.96 -3.66 30.31
N THR A 150 16.25 -2.47 29.78
CA THR A 150 16.91 -1.37 30.50
C THR A 150 15.93 -0.25 30.86
N ALA A 151 14.63 -0.51 30.73
CA ALA A 151 13.60 0.42 31.18
C ALA A 151 13.75 0.62 32.69
N ASN A 152 13.66 1.89 33.13
CA ASN A 152 14.00 2.38 34.46
C ASN A 152 13.86 1.33 35.59
N GLU A 153 14.98 0.91 36.18
CA GLU A 153 15.01 -0.13 37.22
C GLU A 153 14.18 0.22 38.47
N LEU A 154 13.93 1.51 38.72
CA LEU A 154 13.13 1.98 39.85
C LEU A 154 11.62 1.74 39.66
N VAL A 155 11.16 1.54 38.42
CA VAL A 155 9.76 1.35 38.07
C VAL A 155 9.67 0.30 36.97
N ASN A 156 9.41 -0.96 37.34
CA ASN A 156 9.16 -2.00 36.36
C ASN A 156 7.80 -1.75 35.67
N PRO A 157 7.77 -1.34 34.38
CA PRO A 157 6.52 -0.98 33.70
C PRO A 157 5.58 -2.18 33.52
N CYS A 158 6.10 -3.40 33.71
CA CYS A 158 5.37 -4.65 33.59
C CYS A 158 4.84 -5.20 34.91
N GLN A 159 5.18 -4.58 36.05
CA GLN A 159 4.72 -5.00 37.38
C GLN A 159 3.85 -3.95 38.09
N MET A 160 3.59 -2.82 37.42
CA MET A 160 2.60 -1.81 37.83
C MET A 160 1.19 -2.17 37.36
#